data_AF-A0A2E0ZHC5-F1
#
_entry.id   AF-A0A2E0ZHC5-F1
#
_cell.length_a   1.000
_cell.length_b   1.000
_cell.length_c   1.000
_cell.angle_alpha   90.00
_cell.angle_beta   90.00
_cell.angle_gamma   90.00
#
_symmetry.space_group_name_H-M   'P 1'
#
loop_
_entity.id
_entity.type
_entity.pdbx_description
1 polymer ?
#
loop_
_entity_poly.entity_id
_entity_poly.type
_entity_poly.pdbx_seq_one_letter_code
_entity_poly.pdbx_strand_id
1 'polypeptide(L)' 'MTEEHAESQLFTIRVWLETDAGNQRQWRGKLRHVPSGEIRHFRGWAALIPLILDMLNRYTTTKTPDDHQAA' A
#
# COMPACT_ATOMS: atom_id res chain seq x y z
N MET A 1 -21.42 -3.20 -23.15
CA MET A 1 -21.44 -3.05 -21.69
C MET A 1 -19.97 -2.93 -21.29
N THR A 2 -19.45 -1.72 -21.16
CA THR A 2 -18.07 -1.51 -20.72
C THR A 2 -18.06 -1.75 -19.22
N GLU A 3 -17.54 -2.89 -18.78
CA GLU A 3 -17.22 -3.09 -17.38
C GLU A 3 -16.16 -2.06 -17.00
N GLU A 4 -16.54 -1.10 -16.17
CA GLU A 4 -15.59 -0.26 -15.43
C GLU A 4 -14.85 -1.22 -14.48
N HIS A 5 -13.74 -1.80 -14.95
CA HIS A 5 -12.89 -2.61 -14.09
C HIS A 5 -12.33 -1.69 -12.99
N ALA A 6 -12.88 -1.79 -11.79
CA ALA A 6 -12.34 -1.10 -10.62
C ALA A 6 -10.88 -1.54 -10.44
N GLU A 7 -9.94 -0.61 -10.61
CA GLU A 7 -8.52 -0.88 -10.40
C GLU A 7 -8.29 -1.25 -8.93
N SER A 8 -7.97 -2.52 -8.69
CA SER A 8 -7.71 -3.04 -7.35
C SER A 8 -6.20 -3.04 -7.08
N GLN A 9 -5.83 -2.70 -5.85
CA GLN A 9 -4.44 -2.70 -5.40
C GLN A 9 -4.27 -3.80 -4.35
N LEU A 10 -3.29 -4.68 -4.55
CA LEU A 10 -3.05 -5.83 -3.68
C LEU A 10 -1.86 -5.58 -2.75
N PHE A 11 -2.06 -5.82 -1.45
CA PHE A 11 -1.03 -5.66 -0.44
C PHE A 11 -0.89 -6.92 0.43
N THR A 12 0.30 -7.11 0.99
CA THR A 12 0.53 -8.05 2.10
C THR A 12 1.01 -7.30 3.32
N ILE A 13 0.42 -7.60 4.49
CA ILE A 13 0.82 -7.06 5.78
C ILE A 13 1.44 -8.18 6.61
N ARG A 14 2.64 -7.96 7.14
CA ARG A 14 3.24 -8.79 8.19
C ARG A 14 3.29 -7.97 9.47
N VAL A 15 2.84 -8.54 10.58
CA VAL A 15 2.82 -7.88 11.90
C VAL A 15 3.50 -8.77 12.92
N TRP A 16 4.29 -8.18 13.82
CA TRP A 16 4.95 -8.89 14.90
C TRP A 16 5.10 -7.96 16.12
N LEU A 17 5.17 -8.57 17.29
CA LEU A 17 5.46 -7.87 18.52
C LEU A 17 6.98 -7.79 18.69
N GLU A 18 7.51 -6.60 18.93
CA GLU A 18 8.91 -6.39 19.24
C GLU A 18 9.02 -5.80 20.65
N THR A 19 9.94 -6.34 21.46
CA THR A 19 10.28 -5.77 22.76
C THR A 19 11.44 -4.81 22.56
N ASP A 20 11.27 -3.55 22.93
CA ASP A 20 12.35 -2.57 22.86
C ASP A 20 13.34 -2.71 24.04
N ALA A 21 14.41 -1.93 24.02
CA ALA A 21 15.43 -1.93 25.07
C ALA A 21 14.90 -1.53 26.46
N GLY A 22 13.72 -0.89 26.52
CA GLY A 22 13.02 -0.52 27.76
C GLY A 22 12.00 -1.56 28.23
N ASN A 23 12.02 -2.76 27.65
CA ASN A 23 11.06 -3.84 27.90
C ASN A 23 9.60 -3.49 27.53
N GLN A 24 9.40 -2.48 26.68
CA GLN A 24 8.08 -2.16 26.17
C GLN A 24 7.78 -3.00 24.92
N ARG A 25 6.59 -3.58 24.88
CA ARG A 25 6.11 -4.35 23.75
C ARG A 25 5.43 -3.41 22.76
N GLN A 26 5.96 -3.35 21.55
CA GLN A 26 5.47 -2.50 20.48
C GLN A 26 5.10 -3.35 19.26
N TRP A 27 3.91 -3.13 18.72
CA TRP A 27 3.52 -3.75 17.45
C TRP A 27 4.31 -3.10 16.32
N ARG A 28 4.98 -3.92 15.53
CA ARG A 28 5.64 -3.51 14.30
C ARG A 28 5.02 -4.23 13.13
N GLY A 29 5.13 -3.61 11.97
CA GLY A 29 4.71 -4.26 10.76
C GLY A 29 5.46 -3.81 9.53
N LYS A 30 5.23 -4.58 8.48
CA LYS A 30 5.74 -4.38 7.14
C LYS A 30 4.56 -4.50 6.18
N LEU A 31 4.28 -3.43 5.46
CA LEU A 31 3.38 -3.43 4.31
C LEU A 31 4.21 -3.62 3.05
N ARG A 32 3.74 -4.49 2.16
CA ARG A 32 4.29 -4.64 0.80
C ARG A 32 3.16 -4.51 -0.21
N HIS A 33 3.33 -3.63 -1.19
CA HIS A 33 2.46 -3.57 -2.37
C HIS A 33 2.90 -4.65 -3.36
N VAL A 34 2.01 -5.59 -3.69
CA VAL A 34 2.35 -6.80 -4.44
C VAL A 34 2.77 -6.49 -5.89
N PRO A 35 2.03 -5.68 -6.67
CA PRO A 35 2.42 -5.33 -8.03
C PRO A 35 3.75 -4.59 -8.13
N SER A 36 3.98 -3.57 -7.30
CA SER A 36 5.20 -2.73 -7.39
C SER A 36 6.42 -3.32 -6.67
N GLY A 37 6.21 -4.21 -5.70
CA GLY A 37 7.24 -4.66 -4.77
C GLY A 37 7.64 -3.62 -3.69
N GLU A 38 7.06 -2.41 -3.68
CA GLU A 38 7.37 -1.40 -2.65
C GLU A 38 7.06 -1.94 -1.25
N ILE A 39 8.00 -1.71 -0.33
CA ILE A 39 7.91 -2.12 1.07
C ILE A 39 8.02 -0.89 1.97
N ARG A 40 7.12 -0.79 2.95
CA ARG A 40 7.21 0.19 4.03
C ARG A 40 6.99 -0.43 5.39
N HIS A 41 7.76 0.03 6.38
CA HIS A 41 7.65 -0.41 7.78
C HIS A 41 6.80 0.58 8.57
N PHE A 42 6.04 0.07 9.54
CA PHE A 42 5.23 0.88 10.44
C PHE A 42 5.36 0.42 11.89
N ARG A 43 5.05 1.33 12.81
CA ARG A 43 5.04 1.09 14.27
C ARG A 43 3.67 1.46 14.81
N GLY A 44 2.99 0.51 15.44
CA GLY A 44 1.63 0.64 15.91
C GLY A 44 0.59 0.66 14.78
N TRP A 45 -0.63 0.25 15.12
CA TRP A 45 -1.73 0.14 14.16
C TRP A 45 -2.17 1.48 13.57
N ALA A 46 -2.06 2.57 14.35
CA ALA A 46 -2.40 3.91 13.90
C ALA A 46 -1.58 4.37 12.67
N ALA A 47 -0.36 3.86 12.50
CA ALA A 47 0.50 4.21 11.36
C ALA A 47 0.16 3.44 10.07
N LEU A 48 -0.66 2.38 10.13
CA LEU A 48 -0.96 1.55 8.97
C LEU A 48 -1.88 2.25 7.96
N ILE A 49 -2.98 2.85 8.43
CA ILE A 49 -3.97 3.51 7.57
C ILE A 49 -3.37 4.63 6.70
N PRO A 50 -2.66 5.63 7.26
CA PRO A 50 -2.08 6.69 6.42
C PRO A 50 -1.08 6.14 5.39
N LEU A 51 -0.40 5.05 5.73
CA LEU A 51 0.58 4.40 4.86
C LEU A 51 -0.09 3.64 3.71
N ILE A 52 -1.25 3.00 3.93
CA ILE A 52 -2.07 2.41 2.85
C ILE A 52 -2.61 3.51 1.94
N LEU A 53 -3.17 4.59 2.49
CA LEU A 53 -3.76 5.69 1.71
C LEU A 53 -2.71 6.36 0.80
N ASP A 54 -1.50 6.58 1.32
CA ASP A 54 -0.39 7.14 0.54
C ASP A 54 0.04 6.21 -0.60
N MET A 55 0.04 4.89 -0.39
CA MET A 55 0.34 3.93 -1.46
C MET A 55 -0.79 3.84 -2.49
N LEU A 56 -2.05 3.85 -2.04
CA LEU A 56 -3.20 3.89 -2.93
C LEU A 56 -3.11 5.13 -3.84
N ASN A 57 -2.96 6.32 -3.28
CA ASN A 57 -2.84 7.55 -4.05
C ASN A 57 -1.70 7.52 -5.09
N ARG A 58 -0.61 6.81 -4.81
CA ARG A 58 0.51 6.67 -5.74
C ARG A 58 0.27 5.66 -6.86
N TYR A 59 -0.48 4.60 -6.60
CA TYR A 59 -0.69 3.50 -7.55
C TYR A 59 -2.08 3.48 -8.21
N THR A 60 -3.00 4.34 -7.79
CA THR A 60 -4.32 4.53 -8.44
C THR A 60 -4.30 5.59 -9.54
N THR A 61 -3.15 6.20 -9.88
CA THR A 61 -3.04 7.29 -10.86
C THR A 61 -2.60 6.85 -12.27
N THR A 62 -2.53 5.55 -12.58
CA THR A 62 -2.21 5.11 -13.95
C THR A 62 -3.46 4.92 -14.81
N LYS A 63 -4.15 6.02 -15.15
CA LYS A 63 -4.81 6.16 -16.46
C LYS A 63 -5.03 7.62 -16.83
N THR A 64 -3.99 8.28 -17.34
CA THR A 64 -4.21 9.29 -18.39
C THR A 64 -4.17 8.53 -19.71
N PRO A 65 -5.26 8.46 -20.47
CA PRO A 65 -5.24 7.84 -21.79
C PRO A 65 -4.36 8.70 -22.69
N ASP A 66 -3.27 8.14 -23.22
CA ASP A 66 -2.57 8.76 -24.33
C ASP A 66 -3.46 8.65 -25.57
N ASP A 67 -3.79 9.81 -26.09
CA ASP A 67 -4.18 10.07 -27.46
C ASP A 67 -3.27 9.31 -28.44
N HIS A 68 -3.83 8.32 -29.15
CA HIS A 68 -3.57 7.96 -30.56
C HIS A 68 -4.41 6.71 -30.82
N GLN A 69 -5.51 6.79 -31.57
CA GLN A 69 -5.39 6.76 -33.03
C GLN A 69 -6.55 7.52 -33.69
N ALA A 70 -6.25 8.75 -34.12
CA ALA A 70 -6.91 9.35 -35.27
C ALA A 70 -6.13 8.92 -36.52
N ALA A 71 -6.79 8.17 -37.40
CA ALA A 71 -6.64 8.15 -38.86
C ALA A 71 -7.35 6.91 -39.43
#